data_AF-A0A962G1Y5-F1
#
_entry.id   AF-A0A962G1Y5-F1
#
_cell.length_a   1.000
_cell.length_b   1.000
_cell.length_c   1.000
_cell.angle_alpha   90.00
_cell.angle_beta   90.00
_cell.angle_gamma   90.00
#
_symmetry.space_group_name_H-M   'P 1'
#
loop_
_entity.id
_entity.type
_entity.pdbx_description
1 polymer ?
#
loop_
_entity_poly.entity_id
_entity_poly.type
_entity_poly.pdbx_seq_one_letter_code
_entity_poly.pdbx_strand_id
1 'polypeptide(L)'
;MSFLRSTAAVSLLLLAACAHAPKERMAADCSPRDAWERVRAGEATQPACDAEEYQRAARLARELGGLEAQRAQLDTNLARLDAGSPEAGQTRRRIRQIDVDIEAIRGVAVTRGLVDNDQAIGSADHQQ
;
A
#
# COMPACT_ATOMS: atom_id res chain seq x y z
N MET A 1 -50.41 38.24 51.04
CA MET A 1 -50.82 38.83 49.75
C MET A 1 -49.64 38.74 48.80
N SER A 2 -49.90 38.19 47.61
CA SER A 2 -49.16 38.34 46.35
C SER A 2 -47.83 37.61 46.15
N PHE A 3 -47.96 36.60 45.28
CA PHE A 3 -46.96 35.80 44.58
C PHE A 3 -46.22 36.62 43.52
N LEU A 4 -44.93 36.33 43.28
CA LEU A 4 -44.33 36.51 41.96
C LEU A 4 -43.70 35.19 41.48
N ARG A 5 -44.21 34.74 40.33
CA ARG A 5 -43.78 33.62 39.50
C ARG A 5 -42.69 34.10 38.51
N SER A 6 -41.70 33.26 38.24
CA SER A 6 -40.96 33.16 36.95
C SER A 6 -40.13 31.87 37.00
N THR A 7 -40.59 30.71 36.52
CA THR A 7 -40.68 30.21 35.13
C THR A 7 -39.48 30.51 34.23
N ALA A 8 -38.63 29.51 34.03
CA ALA A 8 -38.13 28.98 32.74
C ALA A 8 -36.82 28.22 33.01
N ALA A 9 -36.87 26.91 33.24
CA ALA A 9 -36.70 25.91 32.18
C ALA A 9 -35.38 26.11 31.41
N VAL A 10 -34.24 25.76 32.02
CA VAL A 10 -32.96 25.61 31.31
C VAL A 10 -32.97 24.25 30.61
N SER A 11 -33.46 24.31 29.38
CA SER A 11 -33.06 23.56 28.18
C SER A 11 -32.34 22.22 28.39
N LEU A 12 -33.10 21.13 28.26
CA LEU A 12 -32.68 19.94 27.52
C LEU A 12 -32.21 20.37 26.12
N LEU A 13 -30.94 20.14 25.78
CA LEU A 13 -30.49 20.13 24.38
C LEU A 13 -29.47 18.99 24.17
N LEU A 14 -29.93 18.03 23.35
CA LEU A 14 -29.20 17.11 22.47
C LEU A 14 -28.18 16.15 23.13
N LEU A 15 -28.47 14.86 23.29
CA LEU A 15 -28.69 13.88 22.21
C LEU A 15 -27.80 14.19 20.98
N ALA A 16 -26.49 14.22 21.20
CA ALA A 16 -25.53 13.91 20.15
C ALA A 16 -25.69 12.43 19.80
N ALA A 17 -26.68 12.14 18.97
CA ALA A 17 -26.76 10.90 18.23
C ALA A 17 -25.43 10.73 17.51
N CYS A 18 -24.68 9.69 17.88
CA CYS A 18 -23.63 9.12 17.04
C CYS A 18 -24.30 8.63 15.76
N ALA A 19 -24.59 9.55 14.84
CA ALA A 19 -24.82 9.26 13.44
C ALA A 19 -23.48 8.76 12.88
N HIS A 20 -23.16 7.49 13.17
CA HIS A 20 -22.33 6.72 12.27
C HIS A 20 -23.14 6.66 10.98
N ALA A 21 -22.89 7.62 10.09
CA ALA A 21 -23.31 7.53 8.72
C ALA A 21 -22.95 6.10 8.27
N PRO A 22 -23.89 5.32 7.72
CA PRO A 22 -23.52 4.08 7.10
C PRO A 22 -22.50 4.46 6.04
N LYS A 23 -21.22 4.05 6.23
CA LYS A 23 -20.30 3.94 5.11
C LYS A 23 -21.03 3.02 4.16
N GLU A 24 -21.64 3.60 3.12
CA GLU A 24 -22.13 2.87 1.98
C GLU A 24 -21.02 1.88 1.65
N ARG A 25 -21.30 0.59 1.85
CA ARG A 25 -20.37 -0.45 1.42
C ARG A 25 -20.42 -0.38 -0.09
N MET A 26 -19.62 0.50 -0.68
CA MET A 26 -19.30 0.43 -2.09
C MET A 26 -18.93 -1.04 -2.33
N ALA A 27 -19.59 -1.64 -3.33
CA ALA A 27 -19.30 -3.01 -3.69
C ALA A 27 -17.79 -3.17 -3.82
N ALA A 28 -17.24 -4.15 -3.12
CA ALA A 28 -15.83 -4.49 -3.18
C ALA A 28 -15.40 -4.60 -4.65
N ASP A 29 -14.50 -3.73 -5.12
CA ASP A 29 -13.83 -3.99 -6.39
C ASP A 29 -12.92 -5.20 -6.19
N CYS A 30 -13.29 -6.32 -6.79
CA CYS A 30 -12.49 -7.54 -6.80
C CYS A 30 -11.65 -7.66 -8.08
N SER A 31 -11.33 -6.54 -8.73
CA SER A 31 -10.42 -6.52 -9.87
C SER A 31 -8.98 -6.85 -9.45
N PRO A 32 -8.19 -7.51 -10.31
CA PRO A 32 -6.77 -7.72 -10.05
C PRO A 32 -5.99 -6.41 -9.78
N ARG A 33 -6.42 -5.30 -10.39
CA ARG A 33 -5.85 -3.97 -10.16
C ARG A 33 -6.10 -3.50 -8.72
N ASP A 34 -7.32 -3.61 -8.19
CA ASP A 34 -7.61 -3.30 -6.77
C ASP A 34 -6.70 -4.09 -5.83
N ALA A 35 -6.56 -5.39 -6.08
CA ALA A 35 -5.71 -6.25 -5.27
C ALA A 35 -4.24 -5.78 -5.25
N TRP A 36 -3.74 -5.39 -6.43
CA TRP A 36 -2.39 -4.84 -6.59
C TRP A 36 -2.22 -3.53 -5.83
N GLU A 37 -3.10 -2.56 -6.08
CA GLU A 37 -3.04 -1.21 -5.49
C GLU A 37 -3.14 -1.26 -3.96
N ARG A 38 -4.09 -2.02 -3.41
CA ARG A 38 -4.27 -2.18 -1.96
C ARG A 38 -3.01 -2.74 -1.30
N VAL A 39 -2.46 -3.82 -1.86
CA VAL A 39 -1.25 -4.42 -1.31
C VAL A 39 -0.07 -3.46 -1.40
N ARG A 40 0.08 -2.71 -2.51
CA ARG A 40 1.11 -1.67 -2.66
C ARG A 40 0.95 -0.52 -1.67
N ALA A 41 -0.29 -0.20 -1.29
CA ALA A 41 -0.60 0.77 -0.24
C ALA A 41 -0.40 0.21 1.19
N GLY A 42 -0.01 -1.05 1.35
CA GLY A 42 0.13 -1.71 2.65
C GLY A 42 -1.19 -2.15 3.27
N GLU A 43 -2.27 -2.16 2.48
CA GLU A 43 -3.59 -2.57 2.93
C GLU A 43 -3.81 -4.08 2.76
N ALA A 44 -4.63 -4.65 3.64
CA ALA A 44 -5.07 -6.02 3.49
C ALA A 44 -5.98 -6.17 2.25
N THR A 45 -5.85 -7.31 1.56
CA THR A 45 -6.78 -7.74 0.51
C THR A 45 -8.17 -7.96 1.07
N GLN A 46 -9.20 -7.82 0.22
CA GLN A 46 -10.58 -8.01 0.63
C GLN A 46 -10.90 -9.50 0.80
N PRO A 47 -11.39 -9.97 1.97
CA PRO A 47 -11.64 -11.38 2.21
C PRO A 47 -12.69 -12.00 1.29
N ALA A 48 -13.63 -11.19 0.79
CA ALA A 48 -14.68 -11.63 -0.12
C ALA A 48 -14.21 -11.82 -1.57
N CYS A 49 -13.01 -11.35 -1.93
CA CYS A 49 -12.46 -11.47 -3.27
C CYS A 49 -11.56 -12.72 -3.36
N ASP A 50 -12.14 -13.86 -3.72
CA ASP A 50 -11.46 -15.16 -3.78
C ASP A 50 -10.98 -15.56 -5.20
N ALA A 51 -11.38 -14.79 -6.21
CA ALA A 51 -10.98 -15.01 -7.59
C ALA A 51 -9.46 -15.18 -7.74
N GLU A 52 -9.05 -16.19 -8.52
CA GLU A 52 -7.64 -16.57 -8.62
C GLU A 52 -6.76 -15.42 -9.14
N GLU A 53 -7.27 -14.62 -10.08
CA GLU A 53 -6.56 -13.45 -10.64
C GLU A 53 -6.34 -12.35 -9.62
N TYR A 54 -7.33 -12.06 -8.78
CA TYR A 54 -7.21 -11.13 -7.66
C TYR A 54 -6.11 -11.57 -6.71
N GLN A 55 -6.14 -12.85 -6.32
CA GLN A 55 -5.13 -13.42 -5.42
C GLN A 55 -3.74 -13.46 -6.05
N ARG A 56 -3.64 -13.71 -7.37
CA ARG A 56 -2.37 -13.65 -8.12
C ARG A 56 -1.79 -12.24 -8.11
N ALA A 57 -2.59 -11.21 -8.39
CA ALA A 57 -2.13 -9.82 -8.38
C ALA A 57 -1.67 -9.39 -6.98
N ALA A 58 -2.42 -9.74 -5.93
CA ALA A 58 -2.02 -9.49 -4.55
C ALA A 58 -0.70 -10.18 -4.15
N ARG A 59 -0.48 -11.43 -4.59
CA ARG A 59 0.80 -12.13 -4.37
C ARG A 59 1.95 -11.42 -5.08
N LEU A 60 1.75 -11.04 -6.35
CA LEU A 60 2.78 -10.36 -7.13
C LEU A 60 3.16 -9.00 -6.52
N ALA A 61 2.18 -8.23 -6.04
CA ALA A 61 2.42 -6.96 -5.34
C ALA A 61 3.22 -7.15 -4.03
N ARG A 62 2.93 -8.22 -3.26
CA ARG A 62 3.69 -8.58 -2.05
C ARG A 62 5.12 -8.97 -2.37
N GLU A 63 5.31 -9.77 -3.43
CA GLU A 63 6.64 -10.20 -3.88
C GLU A 63 7.49 -8.99 -4.28
N LEU A 64 6.93 -8.07 -5.07
CA LEU A 64 7.58 -6.81 -5.43
C LEU A 64 7.99 -6.01 -4.19
N GLY A 65 7.07 -5.80 -3.25
CA GLY A 65 7.37 -5.08 -2.00
C GLY A 65 8.46 -5.76 -1.17
N GLY A 66 8.47 -7.09 -1.13
CA GLY A 66 9.51 -7.87 -0.45
C GLY A 66 10.89 -7.74 -1.10
N LEU A 67 10.96 -7.65 -2.43
CA LEU A 67 12.20 -7.41 -3.17
C LEU A 67 12.70 -5.97 -2.97
N GLU A 68 11.83 -4.98 -3.06
CA GLU A 68 12.17 -3.57 -2.83
C GLU A 68 12.71 -3.34 -1.40
N ALA A 69 12.09 -3.98 -0.39
CA ALA A 69 12.58 -3.93 0.98
C ALA A 69 13.96 -4.60 1.14
N GLN A 70 14.17 -5.77 0.53
CA GLN A 70 15.47 -6.44 0.53
C GLN A 70 16.54 -5.59 -0.18
N ARG A 71 16.19 -4.95 -1.29
CA ARG A 71 17.07 -4.07 -2.05
C ARG A 71 17.54 -2.88 -1.21
N ALA A 72 16.62 -2.20 -0.52
CA ALA A 72 16.93 -1.09 0.36
C ALA A 72 17.80 -1.52 1.56
N GLN A 73 17.54 -2.70 2.13
CA GLN A 73 18.37 -3.25 3.20
C GLN A 73 19.80 -3.54 2.72
N LEU A 74 19.95 -4.05 1.48
CA LEU A 74 21.27 -4.32 0.91
C LEU A 74 22.04 -3.04 0.59
N ASP A 75 21.38 -1.95 0.16
CA ASP A 75 22.04 -0.64 0.04
C ASP A 75 22.59 -0.17 1.39
N THR A 76 21.77 -0.26 2.43
CA THR A 76 22.17 0.10 3.79
C THR A 76 23.33 -0.75 4.29
N ASN A 77 23.38 -2.03 3.91
CA ASN A 77 24.50 -2.91 4.24
C ASN A 77 25.75 -2.54 3.44
N LEU A 78 25.62 -2.29 2.14
CA LEU A 78 26.72 -1.93 1.25
C LEU A 78 27.41 -0.64 1.70
N ALA A 79 26.64 0.36 2.13
CA ALA A 79 27.17 1.64 2.62
C ALA A 79 28.05 1.50 3.88
N ARG A 80 27.94 0.38 4.61
CA ARG A 80 28.72 0.09 5.82
C ARG A 80 29.94 -0.80 5.57
N LEU A 81 30.11 -1.31 4.35
CA LEU A 81 31.20 -2.20 3.98
C LEU A 81 32.36 -1.43 3.36
N ASP A 82 33.59 -1.89 3.62
CA ASP A 82 34.76 -1.40 2.90
C ASP A 82 34.61 -1.69 1.41
N ALA A 83 34.81 -0.67 0.57
CA ALA A 83 34.49 -0.74 -0.86
C ALA A 83 35.28 -1.82 -1.63
N GLY A 84 36.47 -2.18 -1.15
CA GLY A 84 37.33 -3.24 -1.69
C GLY A 84 37.10 -4.64 -1.11
N SER A 85 36.21 -4.77 -0.11
CA SER A 85 35.96 -6.06 0.53
C SER A 85 35.27 -7.05 -0.43
N PRO A 86 35.60 -8.36 -0.34
CA PRO A 86 34.85 -9.41 -1.05
C PRO A 86 33.34 -9.35 -0.79
N GLU A 87 32.95 -8.98 0.44
CA GLU A 87 31.57 -8.82 0.88
C GLU A 87 30.85 -7.68 0.15
N ALA A 88 31.50 -6.53 -0.05
CA ALA A 88 30.94 -5.44 -0.85
C ALA A 88 30.69 -5.88 -2.30
N GLY A 89 31.63 -6.64 -2.88
CA GLY A 89 31.47 -7.20 -4.23
C GLY A 89 30.29 -8.18 -4.34
N GLN A 90 30.11 -9.05 -3.34
CA GLN A 90 28.96 -9.96 -3.27
C GLN A 90 27.65 -9.21 -3.12
N THR A 91 27.61 -8.21 -2.24
CA THR A 91 26.41 -7.38 -1.99
C THR A 91 25.97 -6.65 -3.26
N ARG A 92 26.89 -6.04 -4.03
CA ARG A 92 26.58 -5.41 -5.32
C ARG A 92 26.01 -6.40 -6.35
N ARG A 93 26.52 -7.63 -6.39
CA ARG A 93 25.97 -8.67 -7.29
C ARG A 93 24.54 -9.03 -6.90
N ARG A 94 24.28 -9.19 -5.60
CA ARG A 94 22.94 -9.50 -5.10
C ARG A 94 21.94 -8.37 -5.39
N ILE A 95 22.38 -7.12 -5.20
CA ILE A 95 21.63 -5.91 -5.57
C ILE A 95 21.20 -5.98 -7.04
N ARG A 96 22.14 -6.19 -7.96
CA ARG A 96 21.82 -6.28 -9.40
C ARG A 96 20.84 -7.38 -9.74
N GLN A 97 20.94 -8.54 -9.08
CA GLN A 97 19.98 -9.63 -9.29
C GLN A 97 18.57 -9.19 -8.85
N ILE A 98 18.45 -8.56 -7.69
CA ILE A 98 17.15 -8.06 -7.20
C ILE A 98 16.60 -6.98 -8.12
N ASP A 99 17.43 -6.08 -8.65
CA ASP A 99 17.00 -5.06 -9.61
C ASP A 99 16.38 -5.71 -10.86
N VAL A 100 16.98 -6.79 -11.37
CA VAL A 100 16.42 -7.57 -12.49
C VAL A 100 15.09 -8.22 -12.11
N ASP A 101 14.98 -8.81 -10.92
CA ASP A 101 13.75 -9.46 -10.46
C ASP A 101 12.61 -8.44 -10.26
N ILE A 102 12.92 -7.26 -9.72
CA ILE A 102 11.98 -6.13 -9.59
C ILE A 102 11.46 -5.70 -10.96
N GLU A 103 12.36 -5.52 -11.93
CA GLU A 103 12.00 -5.12 -13.29
C GLU A 103 11.14 -6.18 -13.98
N ALA A 104 11.46 -7.46 -13.80
CA ALA A 104 10.65 -8.56 -14.34
C ALA A 104 9.21 -8.51 -13.79
N ILE A 105 9.04 -8.30 -12.48
CA ILE A 105 7.71 -8.19 -11.88
C ILE A 105 6.97 -6.94 -12.38
N ARG A 106 7.65 -5.80 -12.49
CA ARG A 106 7.04 -4.57 -13.06
C ARG A 106 6.57 -4.78 -14.49
N GLY A 107 7.37 -5.45 -15.33
CA GLY A 107 6.98 -5.84 -16.68
C GLY A 107 5.75 -6.76 -16.72
N VAL A 108 5.67 -7.74 -15.80
CA VAL A 108 4.47 -8.58 -15.66
C VAL A 108 3.26 -7.76 -15.23
N ALA A 109 3.43 -6.79 -14.33
CA ALA A 109 2.35 -5.94 -13.86
C ALA A 109 1.76 -5.08 -15.00
N VAL A 110 2.61 -4.52 -15.87
CA VAL A 110 2.19 -3.78 -17.07
C VAL A 110 1.44 -4.69 -18.05
N THR A 111 2.02 -5.84 -18.41
CA THR A 111 1.42 -6.77 -19.38
C THR A 111 0.07 -7.33 -18.91
N ARG A 112 -0.17 -7.35 -17.60
CA ARG A 112 -1.45 -7.76 -16.99
C ARG A 112 -2.40 -6.60 -16.68
N GLY A 113 -2.04 -5.35 -17.03
CA GLY A 113 -2.87 -4.17 -16.78
C GLY A 113 -3.03 -3.79 -15.30
N LEU A 114 -2.15 -4.30 -14.43
CA LEU A 114 -2.18 -4.00 -12.98
C LEU A 114 -1.68 -2.58 -12.68
N VAL A 115 -0.89 -2.02 -13.59
CA VAL A 115 -0.39 -0.64 -13.56
C VAL A 115 -0.51 -0.05 -14.96
N ASP A 116 -0.76 1.25 -15.04
CA ASP A 116 -0.76 1.97 -16.31
C ASP A 116 0.67 2.08 -16.87
N ASN A 117 0.79 2.12 -18.20
CA ASN A 117 2.08 2.17 -18.89
C ASN A 117 2.92 3.39 -18.45
N ASP A 118 2.26 4.51 -18.17
CA ASP A 118 2.91 5.76 -17.73
C ASP A 118 3.48 5.66 -16.31
N GLN A 119 2.86 4.84 -15.44
CA GLN A 119 3.31 4.64 -14.06
C GLN A 119 4.49 3.65 -13.96
N ALA A 120 4.68 2.79 -14.96
CA ALA A 120 5.81 1.87 -15.00
C ALA A 120 7.14 2.60 -15.25
N ILE A 121 7.12 3.63 -16.10
CA ILE A 121 8.32 4.35 -16.55
C ILE A 121 8.79 5.36 -15.47
N GLY A 122 7.88 6.03 -14.77
CA GLY A 122 8.20 7.08 -13.79
C GLY A 122 8.93 6.63 -12.52
N SER A 123 9.09 5.31 -12.30
CA SER A 123 9.80 4.77 -11.12
C SER A 123 11.31 4.56 -11.34
N ALA A 124 11.82 4.79 -12.55
CA ALA A 124 13.24 4.66 -12.89
C ALA A 124 14.06 5.95 -12.63
N ASP A 125 13.41 7.11 -12.57
CA ASP A 125 14.08 8.43 -12.56
C ASP A 125 14.36 9.02 -11.15
N HIS A 126 14.21 8.24 -10.08
CA HIS A 126 14.49 8.71 -8.70
C HIS A 126 15.71 8.06 -8.03
N GLN A 127 16.65 7.55 -8.84
CA GLN A 127 18.00 7.21 -8.37
C GLN A 127 19.04 8.06 -9.10
N GLN A 128 19.12 9.35 -8.75
CA GLN A 128 20.28 10.20 -9.00
C GLN A 128 20.75 10.84 -7.70
#